data_AF-A0A1C8V7W1-F1
#
_entry.id   AF-A0A1C8V7W1-F1
#
_cell.length_a   1.000
_cell.length_b   1.000
_cell.length_c   1.000
_cell.angle_alpha   90.00
_cell.angle_beta   90.00
_cell.angle_gamma   90.00
#
_symmetry.space_group_name_H-M   'P 1'
#
loop_
_entity.id
_entity.type
_entity.pdbx_description
1 polymer ?
#
loop_
_entity_poly.entity_id
_entity_poly.type
_entity_poly.pdbx_seq_one_letter_code
_entity_poly.pdbx_strand_id
1 'polypeptide(L)'
;FDIFKLNKVLTNFQQVIDNIFLPLFEVTARPSSHPDLHKFLQYVIGFDSVDDESKPEKNPLFDKDTPKPEEWSDKENPNYAYYMYYMYANLTVL
;
A
#
# COMPACT_ATOMS: atom_id res chain seq x y z
N PHE A 1 3.68 3.00 7.68
CA PHE A 1 3.51 1.58 8.07
C PHE A 1 3.93 1.37 9.52
N ASP A 2 5.12 1.83 9.88
CA ASP A 2 5.69 1.93 11.23
C ASP A 2 4.67 2.24 12.34
N ILE A 3 3.83 3.27 12.23
CA ILE A 3 2.84 3.62 13.27
C ILE A 3 1.84 2.46 13.49
N PHE A 4 1.32 1.88 12.41
CA PHE A 4 0.39 0.74 12.50
C PHE A 4 1.08 -0.52 13.02
N LYS A 5 2.35 -0.72 12.66
CA LYS A 5 3.19 -1.81 13.15
C LYS A 5 3.49 -1.68 14.64
N LEU A 6 3.82 -0.47 15.11
CA LEU A 6 4.04 -0.15 16.53
C LEU A 6 2.77 -0.35 17.36
N ASN A 7 1.61 0.01 16.80
CA ASN A 7 0.30 -0.24 17.38
C ASN A 7 -0.17 -1.70 17.26
N LYS A 8 0.65 -2.60 16.68
CA LYS A 8 0.34 -4.02 16.47
C LYS A 8 -0.93 -4.28 15.65
N VAL A 9 -1.32 -3.32 14.81
CA VAL A 9 -2.44 -3.44 13.88
C VAL A 9 -2.00 -4.23 12.65
N LEU A 10 -0.76 -4.03 12.20
CA LEU A 10 -0.18 -4.71 11.04
C LEU A 10 1.08 -5.51 11.41
N THR A 11 1.28 -6.65 10.76
CA THR A 11 2.41 -7.55 10.96
C THR A 11 3.44 -7.46 9.83
N ASN A 12 3.05 -7.15 8.61
CA ASN A 12 3.96 -6.94 7.48
C ASN A 12 3.40 -5.89 6.51
N PHE A 13 4.22 -5.48 5.55
CA PHE A 13 3.83 -4.46 4.59
C PHE A 13 2.74 -4.94 3.63
N GLN A 14 2.66 -6.24 3.34
CA GLN A 14 1.60 -6.82 2.50
C GLN A 14 0.22 -6.44 3.01
N GLN A 15 -0.02 -6.42 4.32
CA GLN A 15 -1.31 -6.03 4.86
C GLN A 15 -1.69 -4.57 4.57
N VAL A 16 -0.72 -3.67 4.38
CA VAL A 16 -1.00 -2.31 3.89
C VAL A 16 -1.56 -2.38 2.47
N ILE A 17 -0.89 -3.15 1.61
CA ILE A 17 -1.27 -3.33 0.20
C ILE A 17 -2.66 -4.00 0.12
N ASP A 18 -2.90 -5.06 0.89
CA ASP A 18 -4.18 -5.76 0.94
C ASP A 18 -5.32 -4.83 1.39
N ASN A 19 -5.09 -4.05 2.45
CA ASN A 19 -6.12 -3.15 2.98
C ASN A 19 -6.51 -2.04 1.99
N ILE A 20 -5.61 -1.67 1.08
CA ILE A 20 -5.90 -0.70 0.02
C ILE A 20 -6.53 -1.41 -1.18
N PHE A 21 -5.88 -2.43 -1.73
CA PHE A 21 -6.20 -2.93 -3.06
C PHE A 21 -7.13 -4.12 -3.09
N LEU A 22 -7.16 -4.99 -2.08
CA LEU A 22 -8.08 -6.13 -2.05
C LEU A 22 -9.55 -5.69 -2.19
N PRO A 23 -10.08 -4.74 -1.39
CA PRO A 23 -11.47 -4.30 -1.56
C PRO A 23 -11.72 -3.63 -2.91
N LEU A 24 -10.70 -2.97 -3.48
CA LEU A 24 -10.78 -2.34 -4.81
C LEU A 24 -10.86 -3.40 -5.91
N PHE A 25 -10.05 -4.45 -5.87
CA PHE A 25 -10.14 -5.56 -6.81
C PHE A 25 -11.47 -6.30 -6.71
N GLU A 26 -11.95 -6.57 -5.48
CA GLU A 26 -13.23 -7.25 -5.25
C GLU A 26 -14.40 -6.46 -5.83
N VAL A 27 -14.44 -5.13 -5.61
CA VAL A 27 -15.52 -4.28 -6.12
C VAL A 27 -15.42 -4.06 -7.63
N THR A 28 -14.21 -3.96 -8.19
CA THR A 28 -14.01 -3.88 -9.65
C THR A 28 -14.46 -5.17 -10.33
N ALA A 29 -14.10 -6.34 -9.79
CA ALA A 29 -14.50 -7.63 -10.34
C ALA A 29 -16.01 -7.89 -10.16
N ARG A 30 -16.60 -7.41 -9.06
CA ARG A 30 -18.03 -7.56 -8.76
C ARG A 30 -18.58 -6.31 -8.07
N PRO A 31 -19.15 -5.35 -8.82
CA PRO A 31 -19.70 -4.10 -8.25
C PRO A 31 -20.77 -4.30 -7.16
N SER A 32 -21.50 -5.42 -7.21
CA SER A 32 -22.52 -5.75 -6.20
C SER A 32 -21.96 -6.25 -4.87
N SER A 33 -20.67 -6.56 -4.78
CA SER A 33 -20.02 -6.94 -3.51
C SER A 33 -19.96 -5.78 -2.52
N HIS A 34 -19.69 -4.58 -3.04
CA HIS A 34 -19.54 -3.34 -2.26
C HIS A 34 -20.21 -2.17 -3.01
N PRO A 35 -21.56 -2.11 -3.03
CA PRO A 35 -22.29 -1.19 -3.89
C PRO A 35 -22.01 0.30 -3.57
N ASP A 36 -21.77 0.63 -2.31
CA ASP A 36 -21.45 2.01 -1.91
C ASP A 36 -20.01 2.39 -2.26
N LEU A 37 -19.06 1.45 -2.13
CA LEU A 37 -17.69 1.65 -2.57
C LEU A 37 -17.62 1.81 -4.09
N HIS A 38 -18.35 1.01 -4.85
CA HIS A 38 -18.41 1.12 -6.31
C HIS A 38 -18.85 2.52 -6.75
N LYS A 39 -19.92 3.05 -6.15
CA LYS A 39 -20.41 4.42 -6.42
C LYS A 39 -19.39 5.47 -6.03
N PHE A 40 -18.74 5.32 -4.88
CA PHE A 40 -17.70 6.22 -4.42
C PHE A 40 -16.53 6.29 -5.41
N LEU A 41 -16.08 5.14 -5.91
CA LEU A 41 -14.96 5.05 -6.85
C LEU A 41 -15.25 5.73 -8.21
N GLN A 42 -16.51 5.98 -8.58
CA GLN A 42 -16.84 6.76 -9.78
C GLN A 42 -16.38 8.24 -9.67
N TYR A 43 -16.12 8.73 -8.45
CA TYR A 43 -15.67 10.10 -8.20
C TYR A 43 -14.17 10.18 -7.87
N VAL A 44 -13.50 9.04 -7.67
CA VAL A 44 -12.07 8.99 -7.35
C VAL A 44 -11.27 9.06 -8.64
N ILE A 45 -10.38 10.06 -8.73
CA ILE A 45 -9.58 10.33 -9.94
C ILE A 45 -8.08 10.01 -9.78
N GLY A 46 -7.64 9.70 -8.56
CA GLY A 46 -6.24 9.44 -8.29
C GLY A 46 -5.99 9.03 -6.85
N PHE A 47 -4.80 8.46 -6.65
CA PHE A 47 -4.25 8.12 -5.35
C PHE A 47 -3.05 9.02 -5.11
N ASP A 48 -3.05 9.69 -3.97
CA ASP A 48 -1.95 10.54 -3.53
C ASP A 48 -1.35 9.93 -2.26
N SER A 49 -0.04 9.70 -2.27
CA SER A 49 0.69 9.14 -1.14
C SER A 49 1.54 10.24 -0.52
N VAL A 50 1.39 10.43 0.78
CA VAL A 50 2.02 11.53 1.52
C VAL A 50 2.75 11.01 2.75
N ASP A 51 3.91 11.58 3.04
CA ASP A 51 4.62 11.51 4.33
C ASP A 51 5.55 12.74 4.43
N ASP A 52 6.27 12.85 5.55
CA ASP A 52 7.29 13.89 5.75
C ASP A 52 8.57 13.56 4.97
N GLU A 53 8.69 14.13 3.77
CA GLU A 53 9.83 13.99 2.85
C GLU A 53 11.16 14.50 3.43
N SER A 54 11.14 15.24 4.55
CA SER A 54 12.37 15.68 5.22
C SER A 54 13.03 14.59 6.06
N LYS A 55 12.32 13.49 6.36
CA LYS A 55 12.86 12.38 7.16
C LYS A 55 13.90 11.60 6.35
N PRO A 56 15.09 11.38 6.90
CA PRO A 56 16.10 10.57 6.22
C PRO A 56 15.66 9.11 6.13
N GLU A 57 15.75 8.55 4.94
CA GLU A 57 15.54 7.12 4.71
C GLU A 57 16.79 6.35 5.10
N LYS A 58 16.65 5.32 5.94
CA LYS A 58 17.79 4.53 6.42
C LYS A 58 18.41 3.64 5.37
N ASN A 59 17.60 3.12 4.44
CA ASN A 59 18.09 2.37 3.30
C ASN A 59 17.59 3.03 2.01
N PRO A 60 18.45 3.76 1.27
CA PRO A 60 18.08 4.43 0.04
C PRO A 60 17.94 3.46 -1.15
N LEU A 61 18.38 2.20 -1.00
CA LEU A 61 18.40 1.23 -2.09
C LEU A 61 17.15 0.36 -2.05
N PHE A 62 16.28 0.57 -3.04
CA PHE A 62 15.26 -0.40 -3.44
C PHE A 62 15.80 -1.18 -4.63
N ASP A 63 16.19 -2.43 -4.39
CA ASP A 63 16.81 -3.31 -5.37
C ASP A 63 16.24 -4.73 -5.30
N LYS A 64 16.82 -5.63 -6.09
CA LYS A 64 16.42 -7.04 -6.18
C LYS A 64 16.55 -7.83 -4.87
N ASP A 65 17.36 -7.37 -3.93
CA ASP A 65 17.64 -8.04 -2.66
C ASP A 65 16.73 -7.48 -1.55
N THR A 66 15.92 -6.47 -1.87
CA THR A 66 14.90 -5.93 -0.97
C THR A 66 13.78 -6.95 -0.75
N PRO A 67 13.40 -7.25 0.50
CA PRO A 67 12.39 -8.27 0.79
C PRO A 67 11.03 -7.90 0.23
N LYS A 68 10.23 -8.91 -0.12
CA LYS A 68 8.87 -8.70 -0.62
C LYS A 68 7.93 -8.21 0.47
N PRO A 69 6.73 -7.67 0.15
CA PRO A 69 5.85 -7.07 1.14
C PRO A 69 5.41 -8.05 2.22
N GLU A 70 5.28 -9.34 1.90
CA GLU A 70 4.91 -10.38 2.85
C GLU A 70 6.01 -10.64 3.88
N GLU A 71 7.26 -10.40 3.49
CA GLU A 71 8.48 -10.62 4.25
C GLU A 71 8.93 -9.35 4.99
N TRP A 72 8.51 -8.16 4.53
CA TRP A 72 8.79 -6.90 5.18
C TRP A 72 8.04 -6.79 6.51
N SER A 73 8.71 -7.15 7.60
CA SER A 73 8.17 -7.16 8.96
C SER A 73 8.96 -6.31 9.95
N ASP A 74 9.86 -5.46 9.44
CA ASP A 74 10.63 -4.50 10.23
C ASP A 74 9.70 -3.54 11.00
N LYS A 75 10.20 -2.96 12.08
CA LYS A 75 9.53 -1.89 12.82
C LYS A 75 9.56 -0.57 12.05
N GLU A 76 10.52 -0.41 11.16
CA GLU A 76 10.73 0.81 10.39
C GLU A 76 10.00 0.78 9.05
N ASN A 77 9.72 1.96 8.50
CA ASN A 77 9.14 2.08 7.17
C ASN A 77 10.12 1.59 6.10
N PRO A 78 9.63 0.91 5.05
CA PRO A 78 10.43 0.74 3.85
C PRO A 78 10.67 2.09 3.17
N ASN A 79 11.64 2.12 2.26
CA ASN A 79 11.92 3.27 1.40
C ASN A 79 10.66 3.73 0.66
N TYR A 80 10.49 5.03 0.42
CA TYR A 80 9.35 5.58 -0.31
C TYR A 80 9.24 5.01 -1.74
N ALA A 81 10.35 4.72 -2.41
CA ALA A 81 10.35 4.01 -3.70
C ALA A 81 9.68 2.63 -3.61
N TYR A 82 9.80 1.94 -2.47
CA TYR A 82 9.11 0.68 -2.21
C TYR A 82 7.59 0.88 -2.15
N TYR A 83 7.13 1.89 -1.41
CA TYR A 83 5.71 2.26 -1.38
C TYR A 83 5.23 2.53 -2.81
N MET A 84 5.93 3.40 -3.54
CA MET A 84 5.51 3.82 -4.88
C MET A 84 5.48 2.65 -5.86
N TYR A 85 6.47 1.75 -5.81
CA TYR A 85 6.51 0.59 -6.68
C TYR A 85 5.30 -0.33 -6.48
N TYR A 86 5.00 -0.73 -5.24
CA TYR A 86 3.89 -1.65 -4.98
C TYR A 86 2.53 -0.96 -5.14
N MET A 87 2.41 0.32 -4.83
CA MET A 87 1.21 1.10 -5.12
C MET A 87 0.97 1.19 -6.63
N TYR A 88 1.98 1.58 -7.40
CA TYR A 88 1.89 1.67 -8.86
C TYR A 88 1.57 0.32 -9.50
N ALA A 89 2.29 -0.74 -9.12
CA ALA A 89 2.09 -2.09 -9.67
C ALA A 89 0.63 -2.55 -9.49
N ASN A 90 0.05 -2.35 -8.31
CA ASN A 90 -1.35 -2.70 -8.07
C ASN A 90 -2.33 -1.77 -8.79
N LEU A 91 -2.06 -0.46 -8.84
CA LEU A 91 -2.90 0.49 -9.57
C LEU A 91 -2.97 0.19 -11.07
N THR A 92 -1.87 -0.25 -11.69
CA THR A 92 -1.83 -0.52 -13.14
C THR A 92 -2.64 -1.74 -13.58
N VAL A 93 -2.99 -2.62 -12.65
CA VAL A 93 -3.75 -3.85 -12.93
C VAL A 93 -5.16 -3.82 -12.33
N LEU A 94 -5.51 -2.75 -11.62
CA LEU A 94 -6.84 -2.48 -11.06
C LEU A 94 -7.83 -2.05 -12.15
#